data_AF-A0A150GSI4-F1
#
_entry.id   AF-A0A150GSI4-F1
#
_cell.length_a   1.000
_cell.length_b   1.000
_cell.length_c   1.000
_cell.angle_alpha   90.00
_cell.angle_beta   90.00
_cell.angle_gamma   90.00
#
_symmetry.space_group_name_H-M   'P 1'
#
loop_
_entity.id
_entity.type
_entity.pdbx_description
1 polymer ?
#
loop_
_entity_poly.entity_id
_entity_poly.type
_entity_poly.pdbx_seq_one_letter_code
_entity_poly.pdbx_strand_id
1 'polypeptide(L)'
;MLISAPPVFIALIAGISAPYGRYSRGGWGVFINARLAWLTQEIPSLLVFVGILLRADPASFLSHPLSARTALACAFCAHYVYRSLVFPLVIRGGKPTPLSVWAMSFVFCVWNGFLQGYSFGHQLAPSQPAWSPRVAAGLALWLFGWLNVMRSDRILINLRKPGETGYKIP
;
A
#
# COMPACT_ATOMS: atom_id res chain seq x y z
N MET A 1 13.10 8.04 1.43
CA MET A 1 12.88 6.90 2.34
C MET A 1 14.02 6.68 3.32
N LEU A 2 15.28 6.59 2.89
CA LEU A 2 16.42 6.37 3.80
C LEU A 2 16.61 7.48 4.85
N ILE A 3 16.23 8.72 4.53
CA ILE A 3 16.33 9.86 5.47
C ILE A 3 15.12 9.91 6.42
N SER A 4 13.91 9.62 5.92
CA SER A 4 12.67 9.74 6.69
C SER A 4 12.34 8.51 7.53
N ALA A 5 12.79 7.32 7.13
CA ALA A 5 12.47 6.07 7.82
C ALA A 5 13.12 5.95 9.22
N PRO A 6 14.41 6.25 9.43
CA PRO A 6 15.03 6.17 10.76
C PRO A 6 14.36 7.05 11.83
N PRO A 7 14.11 8.37 11.62
CA PRO A 7 13.47 9.18 12.65
C PRO A 7 12.02 8.76 12.91
N VAL A 8 11.29 8.33 11.88
CA VAL A 8 9.92 7.78 12.05
C VAL A 8 9.97 6.49 12.87
N PHE A 9 10.89 5.57 12.56
CA PHE A 9 11.06 4.33 13.30
C PHE A 9 11.39 4.58 14.78
N ILE A 10 12.34 5.48 15.06
CA ILE A 10 12.73 5.86 16.42
C ILE A 10 11.55 6.48 17.18
N ALA A 11 10.79 7.39 16.56
CA ALA A 11 9.62 8.00 17.19
C ALA A 11 8.55 6.95 17.53
N LEU A 12 8.25 6.03 16.61
CA LEU A 12 7.24 4.99 16.79
C LEU A 12 7.63 4.00 17.90
N ILE A 13 8.88 3.54 17.94
CA ILE A 13 9.35 2.60 18.98
C ILE A 13 9.48 3.26 20.36
N ALA A 14 9.72 4.58 20.40
CA ALA A 14 9.66 5.38 21.62
C ALA A 14 8.22 5.60 22.14
N GLY A 15 7.20 5.03 21.49
CA GLY A 15 5.80 5.07 21.92
C GLY A 15 4.99 6.23 21.33
N ILE A 16 5.56 7.04 20.45
CA ILE A 16 4.84 8.13 19.79
C ILE A 16 3.95 7.53 18.69
N SER A 17 2.68 7.26 19.02
CA SER A 17 1.73 6.72 18.05
C SER A 17 1.34 7.75 16.98
N ALA A 18 1.27 7.30 15.73
CA ALA A 18 0.74 8.11 14.65
C ALA A 18 -0.74 8.47 14.92
N PRO A 19 -1.15 9.74 14.75
CA PRO A 19 -2.41 10.29 15.27
C PRO A 19 -3.62 9.96 14.39
N TYR A 20 -3.82 8.68 14.04
CA TYR A 20 -4.95 8.21 13.23
C TYR A 20 -5.59 6.95 13.84
N GLY A 21 -6.79 6.60 13.38
CA GLY A 21 -7.49 5.40 13.85
C GLY A 21 -7.77 5.44 15.35
N ARG A 22 -7.34 4.41 16.10
CA ARG A 22 -7.51 4.35 17.58
C ARG A 22 -6.82 5.50 18.31
N TYR A 23 -5.73 6.02 17.75
CA TYR A 23 -4.89 7.08 18.33
C TYR A 23 -5.24 8.48 17.81
N SER A 24 -6.32 8.63 17.04
CA SER A 24 -6.79 9.94 16.61
C SER A 24 -7.14 10.81 17.84
N ARG A 25 -6.51 11.99 17.90
CA ARG A 25 -6.59 12.98 18.99
C ARG A 25 -6.45 14.39 18.43
N GLY A 26 -6.96 15.39 19.14
CA GLY A 26 -6.83 16.80 18.77
C GLY A 26 -5.36 17.28 18.71
N GLY A 27 -5.16 18.50 18.19
CA GLY A 27 -3.83 19.12 18.08
C GLY A 27 -3.03 18.76 16.81
N TRP A 28 -3.63 18.01 15.88
CA TRP A 28 -2.99 17.59 14.62
C TRP A 28 -3.53 18.32 13.37
N GLY A 29 -4.10 19.51 13.59
CA GLY A 29 -4.61 20.38 12.54
C GLY A 29 -5.99 19.97 12.03
N VAL A 30 -6.21 20.15 10.74
CA VAL A 30 -7.49 19.87 10.05
C VAL A 30 -7.65 18.36 9.85
N PHE A 31 -8.88 17.88 10.00
CA PHE A 31 -9.22 16.48 9.79
C PHE A 31 -10.05 16.31 8.52
N ILE A 32 -9.80 15.21 7.82
CA ILE A 32 -10.58 14.78 6.65
C ILE A 32 -11.35 13.50 6.95
N ASN A 33 -12.42 13.27 6.18
CA ASN A 33 -13.20 12.04 6.29
C ASN A 33 -12.31 10.81 6.09
N ALA A 34 -12.45 9.82 6.97
CA ALA A 34 -11.61 8.63 6.97
C ALA A 34 -11.65 7.86 5.64
N ARG A 35 -12.84 7.69 5.03
CA ARG A 35 -12.98 6.97 3.76
C ARG A 35 -12.29 7.72 2.62
N LEU A 36 -12.47 9.04 2.55
CA LEU A 36 -11.78 9.87 1.56
C LEU A 36 -10.27 9.79 1.74
N ALA A 37 -9.78 9.83 2.99
CA ALA A 37 -8.37 9.68 3.29
C ALA A 37 -7.82 8.35 2.76
N TRP A 38 -8.46 7.23 3.11
CA TRP A 38 -8.03 5.90 2.67
C TRP A 38 -8.11 5.70 1.16
N LEU A 39 -9.16 6.25 0.51
CA LEU A 39 -9.33 6.16 -0.94
C LEU A 39 -8.23 6.91 -1.69
N THR A 40 -7.79 8.07 -1.18
CA THR A 40 -6.92 8.98 -1.92
C THR A 40 -5.45 8.92 -1.49
N GLN A 41 -5.14 8.46 -0.28
CA GLN A 41 -3.76 8.47 0.21
C GLN A 41 -2.87 7.40 -0.45
N GLU A 42 -3.45 6.25 -0.83
CA GLU A 42 -2.67 5.11 -1.37
C GLU A 42 -2.77 4.97 -2.91
N ILE A 43 -3.82 5.52 -3.52
CA ILE A 43 -4.05 5.44 -4.97
C ILE A 43 -2.89 5.98 -5.84
N PRO A 44 -2.10 7.00 -5.42
CA PRO A 44 -1.00 7.47 -6.24
C PRO A 44 0.07 6.40 -6.48
N SER A 45 0.31 5.48 -5.54
CA SER A 45 1.27 4.38 -5.76
C SER A 45 0.89 3.54 -6.96
N LEU A 46 -0.39 3.20 -7.10
CA LEU A 46 -0.91 2.40 -8.22
C LEU A 46 -0.84 3.19 -9.54
N LEU A 47 -1.38 4.42 -9.54
CA LEU A 47 -1.51 5.22 -10.76
C LEU A 47 -0.14 5.62 -11.32
N VAL A 48 0.78 6.05 -10.47
CA VAL A 48 2.14 6.42 -10.90
C VAL A 48 2.88 5.19 -11.41
N PHE A 49 2.81 4.07 -10.69
CA PHE A 49 3.46 2.82 -11.11
C PHE A 49 2.97 2.36 -12.49
N VAL A 50 1.65 2.19 -12.65
CA VAL A 50 1.04 1.77 -13.91
C VAL A 50 1.31 2.79 -15.02
N GLY A 51 1.19 4.08 -14.73
CA GLY A 51 1.46 5.15 -15.69
C GLY A 51 2.90 5.13 -16.23
N ILE A 52 3.88 4.79 -15.40
CA ILE A 52 5.28 4.61 -15.85
C ILE A 52 5.43 3.35 -16.70
N LEU A 53 4.84 2.22 -16.29
CA LEU A 53 4.94 0.97 -17.07
C LEU A 53 4.31 1.10 -18.46
N LEU A 54 3.17 1.78 -18.56
CA LEU A 54 2.50 2.05 -19.85
C LEU A 54 3.32 2.97 -20.76
N ARG A 55 4.15 3.85 -20.19
CA ARG A 55 5.04 4.74 -20.94
C ARG A 55 6.37 4.13 -21.34
N ALA A 56 6.82 3.09 -20.64
CA ALA A 56 8.09 2.43 -20.90
C ALA A 56 7.98 1.49 -22.11
N ASP A 57 7.53 0.26 -21.90
CA ASP A 57 7.28 -0.73 -22.95
C ASP A 57 6.25 -1.74 -22.47
N PRO A 58 4.93 -1.45 -22.61
CA PRO A 58 3.88 -2.35 -22.14
C PRO A 58 3.86 -3.69 -22.90
N ALA A 59 4.26 -3.72 -24.17
CA ALA A 59 4.30 -4.94 -24.98
C ALA A 59 5.35 -5.95 -24.46
N SER A 60 6.44 -5.45 -23.87
CA SER A 60 7.46 -6.28 -23.22
C SER A 60 6.90 -7.12 -22.07
N PHE A 61 5.93 -6.60 -21.31
CA PHE A 61 5.31 -7.35 -20.20
C PHE A 61 4.45 -8.50 -20.71
N LEU A 62 3.74 -8.31 -21.83
CA LEU A 62 2.88 -9.32 -22.44
C LEU A 62 3.67 -10.42 -23.15
N SER A 63 4.81 -10.07 -23.76
CA SER A 63 5.72 -11.03 -24.39
C SER A 63 6.51 -11.87 -23.39
N HIS A 64 6.70 -11.37 -22.15
CA HIS A 64 7.46 -12.06 -21.11
C HIS A 64 6.64 -12.23 -19.81
N PRO A 65 5.49 -12.94 -19.85
CA PRO A 65 4.55 -13.01 -18.73
C PRO A 65 5.12 -13.75 -17.51
N LEU A 66 6.04 -14.69 -17.74
CA LEU A 66 6.67 -15.49 -16.68
C LEU A 66 8.03 -14.94 -16.21
N SER A 67 8.40 -13.73 -16.67
CA SER A 67 9.60 -13.07 -16.15
C SER A 67 9.39 -12.62 -14.71
N ALA A 68 10.45 -12.61 -13.92
CA ALA A 68 10.46 -12.11 -12.55
C ALA A 68 9.93 -10.67 -12.48
N ARG A 69 10.36 -9.83 -13.43
CA ARG A 69 9.89 -8.45 -13.57
C ARG A 69 8.36 -8.37 -13.71
N THR A 70 7.78 -9.14 -14.63
CA THR A 70 6.33 -9.12 -14.85
C THR A 70 5.58 -9.68 -13.64
N ALA A 71 6.03 -10.80 -13.06
CA ALA A 71 5.39 -11.40 -11.89
C ALA A 71 5.39 -10.44 -10.67
N LEU A 72 6.52 -9.79 -10.40
CA LEU A 72 6.65 -8.83 -9.31
C LEU A 72 5.86 -7.53 -9.58
N ALA A 73 5.76 -7.08 -10.83
CA ALA A 73 4.91 -5.95 -11.20
C ALA A 73 3.42 -6.27 -10.95
N CYS A 74 2.98 -7.47 -11.33
CA CYS A 74 1.64 -7.96 -11.05
C CYS A 74 1.38 -8.04 -9.54
N ALA A 75 2.35 -8.51 -8.75
CA ALA A 75 2.24 -8.53 -7.29
C ALA A 75 2.07 -7.11 -6.70
N PHE A 76 2.85 -6.14 -7.17
CA PHE A 76 2.72 -4.74 -6.77
C PHE A 76 1.33 -4.18 -7.12
N CYS A 77 0.86 -4.40 -8.34
CA CYS A 77 -0.48 -3.99 -8.78
C CYS A 77 -1.58 -4.67 -7.95
N ALA A 78 -1.51 -5.98 -7.73
CA ALA A 78 -2.50 -6.72 -6.94
C ALA A 78 -2.59 -6.18 -5.51
N HIS A 79 -1.44 -5.91 -4.89
CA HIS A 79 -1.38 -5.29 -3.57
C HIS A 79 -2.09 -3.93 -3.55
N TYR A 80 -1.71 -3.02 -4.45
CA TYR A 80 -2.25 -1.66 -4.44
C TYR A 80 -3.68 -1.57 -4.97
N VAL A 81 -4.14 -2.47 -5.85
CA VAL A 81 -5.56 -2.58 -6.21
C VAL A 81 -6.38 -2.94 -4.97
N TYR A 82 -5.95 -3.94 -4.20
CA TYR A 82 -6.64 -4.26 -2.94
C TYR A 82 -6.62 -3.06 -1.98
N ARG A 83 -5.45 -2.45 -1.77
CA ARG A 83 -5.28 -1.42 -0.74
C ARG A 83 -5.90 -0.06 -1.08
N SER A 84 -5.83 0.37 -2.34
CA SER A 84 -6.30 1.69 -2.77
C SER A 84 -7.71 1.70 -3.33
N LEU A 85 -8.18 0.57 -3.88
CA LEU A 85 -9.51 0.50 -4.50
C LEU A 85 -10.48 -0.36 -3.69
N VAL A 86 -10.09 -1.56 -3.27
CA VAL A 86 -11.02 -2.48 -2.58
C VAL A 86 -11.20 -2.11 -1.11
N PHE A 87 -10.10 -1.98 -0.36
CA PHE A 87 -10.10 -1.75 1.09
C PHE A 87 -10.89 -0.50 1.50
N PRO A 88 -10.73 0.67 0.86
CA PRO A 88 -11.48 1.87 1.23
C PRO A 88 -12.99 1.76 0.98
N LEU A 89 -13.41 0.88 0.07
CA LEU A 89 -14.83 0.61 -0.21
C LEU A 89 -15.46 -0.35 0.81
N VAL A 90 -14.68 -1.27 1.37
CA VAL A 90 -15.18 -2.27 2.33
C VAL A 90 -15.01 -1.87 3.80
N ILE A 91 -14.16 -0.88 4.10
CA ILE A 91 -13.90 -0.45 5.48
C ILE A 91 -15.15 0.11 6.17
N ARG A 92 -15.39 -0.33 7.42
CA ARG A 92 -16.52 0.11 8.25
C ARG A 92 -16.09 1.04 9.38
N GLY A 93 -16.68 2.23 9.38
CA GLY A 93 -16.36 3.29 10.34
C GLY A 93 -14.97 3.89 10.10
N GLY A 94 -14.42 4.47 11.15
CA GLY A 94 -13.11 5.13 11.13
C GLY A 94 -13.20 6.54 11.72
N LYS A 95 -12.28 6.87 12.63
CA LYS A 95 -12.15 8.24 13.12
C LYS A 95 -11.56 9.11 12.00
N PRO A 96 -11.94 10.40 11.92
CA PRO A 96 -11.32 11.33 10.98
C PRO A 96 -9.79 11.27 11.03
N THR A 97 -9.18 11.40 9.86
CA THR A 97 -7.73 11.33 9.68
C THR A 97 -7.17 12.74 9.60
N PRO A 98 -6.09 13.08 10.33
CA PRO A 98 -5.43 14.37 10.17
C PRO A 98 -4.92 14.57 8.74
N LEU A 99 -5.09 15.78 8.21
CA LEU A 99 -4.63 16.15 6.86
C LEU A 99 -3.12 15.99 6.71
N SER A 100 -2.36 16.25 7.78
CA SER A 100 -0.91 16.03 7.81
C SER A 100 -0.52 14.57 7.60
N VAL A 101 -1.20 13.63 8.27
CA VAL A 101 -0.98 12.19 8.11
C VAL A 101 -1.34 11.74 6.70
N TRP A 102 -2.47 12.23 6.18
CA TRP A 102 -2.88 11.97 4.81
C TRP A 102 -1.84 12.48 3.80
N ALA A 103 -1.35 13.72 3.96
CA ALA A 103 -0.39 14.33 3.05
C ALA A 103 0.95 13.57 3.05
N MET A 104 1.44 13.16 4.23
CA MET A 104 2.64 12.33 4.33
C MET A 104 2.48 10.99 3.60
N SER A 105 1.32 10.33 3.78
CA SER A 105 1.01 9.08 3.09
C SER A 105 0.89 9.26 1.58
N PHE A 106 0.24 10.33 1.13
CA PHE A 106 0.10 10.69 -0.28
C PHE A 106 1.46 10.89 -0.95
N VAL A 107 2.33 11.73 -0.37
CA VAL A 107 3.68 12.01 -0.90
C VAL A 107 4.53 10.75 -0.91
N PHE A 108 4.47 9.94 0.16
CA PHE A 108 5.13 8.64 0.22
C PHE A 108 4.66 7.73 -0.92
N CYS A 109 3.36 7.66 -1.18
CA CYS A 109 2.79 6.81 -2.22
C CYS A 109 3.16 7.27 -3.63
N VAL A 110 3.17 8.58 -3.89
CA VAL A 110 3.69 9.12 -5.16
C VAL A 110 5.13 8.68 -5.39
N TRP A 111 5.99 8.88 -4.38
CA TRP A 111 7.41 8.54 -4.49
C TRP A 111 7.63 7.02 -4.61
N ASN A 112 6.87 6.22 -3.87
CA ASN A 112 6.94 4.77 -3.93
C ASN A 112 6.51 4.23 -5.30
N GLY A 113 5.37 4.71 -5.82
CA GLY A 113 4.91 4.38 -7.17
C GLY A 113 5.93 4.79 -8.23
N PHE A 114 6.56 5.95 -8.08
CA PHE A 114 7.62 6.42 -8.97
C PHE A 114 8.85 5.51 -8.94
N LEU A 115 9.41 5.25 -7.76
CA LEU A 115 10.62 4.43 -7.63
C LEU A 115 10.42 3.02 -8.20
N GLN A 116 9.30 2.38 -7.83
CA GLN A 116 9.00 1.04 -8.30
C GLN A 116 8.67 1.05 -9.79
N GLY A 117 7.88 2.02 -10.27
CA GLY A 117 7.52 2.11 -11.67
C GLY A 117 8.75 2.34 -12.55
N TYR A 118 9.66 3.20 -12.13
CA TYR A 118 10.90 3.48 -12.85
C TYR A 118 11.81 2.25 -12.91
N SER A 119 12.02 1.57 -11.77
CA SER A 119 12.83 0.35 -11.70
C SER A 119 12.29 -0.74 -12.64
N PHE A 120 10.98 -1.01 -12.57
CA PHE A 120 10.35 -2.07 -13.38
C PHE A 120 10.18 -1.70 -14.85
N GLY A 121 9.95 -0.43 -15.15
CA GLY A 121 9.79 0.05 -16.53
C GLY A 121 11.11 0.16 -17.27
N HIS A 122 12.20 0.56 -16.60
CA HIS A 122 13.43 0.98 -17.29
C HIS A 122 14.71 0.25 -16.85
N GLN A 123 14.77 -0.30 -15.63
CA GLN A 123 16.01 -0.90 -15.10
C GLN A 123 16.02 -2.42 -15.12
N LEU A 124 14.85 -3.05 -14.89
CA LEU A 124 14.74 -4.50 -14.86
C LEU A 124 14.54 -5.07 -16.26
N ALA A 125 15.44 -5.96 -16.66
CA ALA A 125 15.29 -6.77 -17.86
C ALA A 125 14.38 -7.98 -17.61
N PRO A 126 13.63 -8.47 -18.62
CA PRO A 126 12.76 -9.64 -18.50
C PRO A 126 13.52 -10.99 -18.55
N SER A 127 14.86 -10.98 -18.46
CA SER A 127 15.71 -12.17 -18.65
C SER A 127 15.64 -13.17 -17.49
N GLN A 128 15.38 -12.70 -16.27
CA GLN A 128 15.28 -13.56 -15.10
C GLN A 128 13.89 -14.17 -15.01
N PRO A 129 13.75 -15.51 -14.92
CA PRO A 129 12.45 -16.15 -14.75
C PRO A 129 11.91 -16.00 -13.33
N ALA A 130 10.57 -15.99 -13.20
CA ALA A 130 9.89 -15.86 -11.91
C ALA A 130 10.15 -17.04 -10.96
N TRP A 131 10.46 -18.24 -11.50
CA TRP A 131 10.79 -19.43 -10.72
C TRP A 131 12.25 -19.50 -10.25
N SER A 132 13.07 -18.48 -10.54
CA SER A 132 14.41 -18.41 -9.94
C SER A 132 14.30 -18.44 -8.41
N PRO A 133 15.16 -19.18 -7.68
CA PRO A 133 14.93 -19.47 -6.26
C PRO A 133 14.66 -18.25 -5.38
N ARG A 134 15.39 -17.14 -5.62
CA ARG A 134 15.22 -15.88 -4.88
C ARG A 134 13.86 -15.23 -5.14
N VAL A 135 13.41 -15.22 -6.39
CA VAL A 135 12.14 -14.61 -6.79
C VAL A 135 10.98 -15.48 -6.34
N ALA A 136 11.08 -16.79 -6.51
CA ALA A 136 10.07 -17.75 -6.05
C ALA A 136 9.87 -17.65 -4.53
N ALA A 137 10.95 -17.65 -3.74
CA ALA A 137 10.89 -17.49 -2.29
C ALA A 137 10.31 -16.12 -1.90
N GLY A 138 10.72 -15.04 -2.57
CA GLY A 138 10.20 -13.69 -2.33
C GLY A 138 8.70 -13.56 -2.65
N LEU A 139 8.25 -14.14 -3.77
CA LEU A 139 6.84 -14.17 -4.17
C LEU A 139 6.00 -15.02 -3.20
N ALA A 140 6.53 -16.16 -2.74
CA ALA A 140 5.85 -16.99 -1.74
C ALA A 140 5.67 -16.24 -0.41
N LEU A 141 6.73 -15.57 0.06
CA LEU A 141 6.68 -14.74 1.26
C LEU A 141 5.70 -13.57 1.10
N TRP A 142 5.74 -12.88 -0.04
CA TRP A 142 4.81 -11.81 -0.37
C TRP A 142 3.36 -12.29 -0.38
N LEU A 143 3.09 -13.41 -1.05
CA LEU A 143 1.74 -13.96 -1.17
C LEU A 143 1.21 -14.37 0.21
N PHE A 144 2.01 -15.05 1.01
CA PHE A 144 1.66 -15.41 2.38
C PHE A 144 1.32 -14.16 3.20
N GLY A 145 2.17 -13.13 3.17
CA GLY A 145 1.92 -11.88 3.88
C GLY A 145 0.64 -11.17 3.41
N TRP A 146 0.44 -11.08 2.08
CA TRP A 146 -0.71 -10.40 1.49
C TRP A 146 -2.03 -11.11 1.81
N LEU A 147 -2.06 -12.44 1.76
CA LEU A 147 -3.23 -13.23 2.17
C LEU A 147 -3.56 -13.03 3.66
N ASN A 148 -2.54 -12.97 4.53
CA ASN A 148 -2.74 -12.70 5.95
C ASN A 148 -3.30 -11.28 6.18
N VAL A 149 -2.77 -10.26 5.49
CA VAL A 149 -3.31 -8.89 5.54
C VAL A 149 -4.80 -8.88 5.17
N MET A 150 -5.16 -9.49 4.05
CA MET A 150 -6.56 -9.55 3.62
C MET A 150 -7.47 -10.30 4.60
N ARG A 151 -6.98 -11.40 5.18
CA ARG A 151 -7.71 -12.16 6.21
C ARG A 151 -7.94 -11.31 7.46
N SER A 152 -6.90 -10.66 7.98
CA SER A 152 -6.97 -9.81 9.17
C SER A 152 -7.87 -8.59 8.95
N ASP A 153 -7.78 -7.93 7.79
CA ASP A 153 -8.65 -6.82 7.43
C ASP A 153 -10.12 -7.26 7.43
N ARG A 154 -10.44 -8.42 6.84
CA ARG A 154 -11.80 -8.98 6.86
C ARG A 154 -12.30 -9.26 8.27
N ILE A 155 -11.47 -9.81 9.16
CA ILE A 155 -11.84 -10.03 10.56
C ILE A 155 -12.19 -8.70 11.23
N LEU A 156 -11.29 -7.71 11.17
CA LEU A 156 -11.47 -6.41 11.80
C LEU A 156 -12.67 -5.63 11.27
N ILE A 157 -12.92 -5.70 9.96
CA ILE A 157 -14.08 -5.06 9.32
C ILE A 157 -15.39 -5.71 9.83
N ASN A 158 -15.41 -7.04 9.97
CA ASN A 158 -16.61 -7.77 10.40
C ASN A 158 -16.88 -7.69 11.90
N LEU A 159 -15.93 -7.26 12.72
CA LEU A 159 -16.20 -6.91 14.12
C LEU A 159 -17.20 -5.75 14.25
N ARG A 160 -17.31 -4.88 13.24
CA ARG A 160 -18.21 -3.74 13.24
C ARG A 160 -19.43 -3.97 12.37
N LYS A 161 -20.62 -3.78 12.94
CA LYS A 161 -21.84 -3.61 12.15
C LYS A 161 -21.82 -2.25 11.41
N PRO A 162 -22.54 -2.09 10.29
CA PRO A 162 -22.69 -0.79 9.65
C PRO A 162 -23.18 0.28 10.65
N GLY A 163 -22.47 1.41 10.73
CA GLY A 163 -22.76 2.49 11.69
C GLY A 163 -22.09 2.36 13.06
N GLU A 164 -21.51 1.21 13.39
CA GLU A 164 -20.84 0.98 14.68
C GLU A 164 -19.44 1.60 14.72
N THR A 165 -19.12 2.29 15.81
CA THR A 165 -17.83 2.99 16.01
C THR A 165 -16.94 2.39 17.10
N GLY A 166 -17.46 1.42 17.86
CA GLY A 166 -16.77 0.75 18.96
C GLY A 166 -15.57 -0.10 18.52
N TYR A 167 -14.68 -0.38 19.48
CA TYR A 167 -13.60 -1.36 19.34
C TYR A 167 -13.97 -2.66 20.05
N LYS A 168 -13.59 -3.78 19.47
CA LYS A 168 -13.82 -5.13 20.00
C LYS A 168 -12.51 -5.93 19.95
N ILE A 169 -12.44 -6.98 20.77
CA ILE A 169 -11.33 -7.93 20.73
C ILE A 169 -11.48 -8.77 19.44
N PRO A 170 -10.45 -8.83 18.57
CA PRO A 170 -10.45 -9.64 17.36
C PRO A 170 -10.30 -11.13 17.63
#